data_AF-A0A263BWW8-F1
#
_entry.id   AF-A0A263BWW8-F1
#
_cell.length_a   1.000
_cell.length_b   1.000
_cell.length_c   1.000
_cell.angle_alpha   90.00
_cell.angle_beta   90.00
_cell.angle_gamma   90.00
#
_symmetry.space_group_name_H-M   'P 1'
#
loop_
_entity.id
_entity.type
_entity.pdbx_description
1 polymer ?
#
loop_
_entity_poly.entity_id
_entity_poly.type
_entity_poly.pdbx_seq_one_letter_code
_entity_poly.pdbx_strand_id
1 'polypeptide(L)'
;MKRIYFLGLILLFLTSCSNNNEKVNAVYHQLSSKLKDIETRHAKEIEDLKQQNESLEDTINSLKDKLTKASSDIEKLDDYVSNLIGSDKRLSHLISYLPQLSRKDGYINVIIEDDLGISVMVDYVQVVQTDTLSTVQIENELVEYVKENAVDDVQFYVLDDSKLKHTTLKEFKDELDVDYKRLFNLYFVEDKLVLVMEMVLQ
;
A
#
# COMPACT_ATOMS: atom_id res chain seq x y z
N MET A 1 -39.46 85.25 -75.90
CA MET A 1 -39.06 85.00 -74.49
C MET A 1 -39.55 83.66 -73.90
N LYS A 2 -40.01 82.66 -74.68
CA LYS A 2 -40.43 81.34 -74.14
C LYS A 2 -39.38 80.21 -74.23
N ARG A 3 -38.31 80.39 -75.01
CA ARG A 3 -37.26 79.36 -75.21
C ARG A 3 -36.17 79.31 -74.13
N ILE A 4 -36.00 80.39 -73.35
CA ILE A 4 -34.95 80.45 -72.31
C ILE A 4 -35.37 79.72 -71.02
N TYR A 5 -36.66 79.77 -70.66
CA TYR A 5 -37.17 79.08 -69.48
C TYR A 5 -37.12 77.54 -69.59
N PHE A 6 -37.24 77.00 -70.81
CA PHE A 6 -37.17 75.55 -71.03
C PHE A 6 -35.74 75.00 -70.89
N LEU A 7 -34.72 75.80 -71.25
CA LEU A 7 -33.31 75.41 -71.09
C LEU A 7 -32.86 75.44 -69.62
N GLY A 8 -33.34 76.42 -68.84
CA GLY A 8 -33.05 76.50 -67.41
C GLY A 8 -33.67 75.36 -66.59
N LEU A 9 -34.86 74.88 -66.98
CA LEU A 9 -35.53 73.76 -66.32
C LEU A 9 -34.80 72.42 -66.57
N ILE A 10 -34.24 72.22 -67.75
CA ILE A 10 -33.45 71.03 -68.11
C ILE A 10 -32.11 71.00 -67.35
N LEU A 11 -31.45 72.14 -67.16
CA LEU A 11 -30.23 72.26 -66.35
C LEU A 11 -30.46 71.98 -64.86
N LEU A 12 -31.64 72.34 -64.31
CA LEU A 12 -32.05 71.98 -62.96
C LEU A 12 -32.35 70.47 -62.80
N PHE A 13 -32.88 69.82 -63.84
CA PHE A 13 -33.09 68.37 -63.82
C PHE A 13 -31.78 67.57 -63.95
N LEU A 14 -30.82 68.04 -64.76
CA LEU A 14 -29.51 67.39 -64.92
C LEU A 14 -28.64 67.47 -63.65
N THR A 15 -28.73 68.57 -62.89
CA THR A 15 -28.05 68.70 -61.59
C THR A 15 -28.71 67.88 -60.49
N SER A 16 -30.03 67.65 -60.56
CA SER A 16 -30.75 66.78 -59.60
C SER A 16 -30.46 65.28 -59.79
N CYS A 17 -30.14 64.83 -61.01
CA CYS A 17 -29.69 63.44 -61.25
C CYS A 17 -28.25 63.18 -60.78
N SER A 18 -27.38 64.20 -60.84
CA SER A 18 -25.98 64.10 -60.37
C SER A 18 -25.89 63.81 -58.86
N ASN A 19 -26.78 64.41 -58.05
CA ASN A 19 -26.82 64.23 -56.60
C ASN A 19 -27.30 62.82 -56.18
N ASN A 20 -28.13 62.16 -57.00
CA ASN A 20 -28.56 60.79 -56.75
C ASN A 20 -27.44 59.77 -57.03
N ASN A 21 -26.62 59.99 -58.06
CA ASN A 21 -25.47 59.10 -58.36
C ASN A 21 -24.42 59.12 -57.24
N GLU A 22 -24.19 60.26 -56.60
CA GLU A 22 -23.24 60.38 -55.48
C GLU A 22 -23.73 59.60 -54.25
N LYS A 23 -25.03 59.71 -53.92
CA LYS A 23 -25.65 58.93 -52.83
C LYS A 23 -25.65 57.43 -53.10
N VAL A 24 -25.94 57.02 -54.34
CA VAL A 24 -25.90 55.60 -54.75
C VAL A 24 -24.47 55.05 -54.63
N ASN A 25 -23.46 55.79 -55.11
CA ASN A 25 -22.05 55.39 -54.98
C ASN A 25 -21.60 55.30 -53.51
N ALA A 26 -22.05 56.21 -52.64
CA ALA A 26 -21.77 56.15 -51.21
C ALA A 26 -22.35 54.88 -50.57
N VAL A 27 -23.56 54.47 -50.94
CA VAL A 27 -24.17 53.21 -50.47
C VAL A 27 -23.40 51.99 -50.96
N TYR A 28 -22.98 51.96 -52.25
CA TYR A 28 -22.14 50.89 -52.77
C TYR A 28 -20.80 50.77 -52.03
N HIS A 29 -20.15 51.90 -51.76
CA HIS A 29 -18.89 51.92 -51.02
C HIS A 29 -19.08 51.43 -49.57
N GLN A 30 -20.16 51.85 -48.91
CA GLN A 30 -20.50 51.38 -47.55
C GLN A 30 -20.83 49.89 -47.53
N LEU A 31 -21.55 49.37 -48.52
CA LEU A 31 -21.85 47.94 -48.61
C LEU A 31 -20.59 47.11 -48.88
N SER A 32 -19.75 47.57 -49.82
CA SER A 32 -18.49 46.93 -50.18
C SER A 32 -17.51 46.88 -48.99
N SER A 33 -17.36 48.00 -48.27
CA SER A 33 -16.54 48.03 -47.04
C SER A 33 -17.08 47.11 -45.95
N LYS A 34 -18.40 47.10 -45.71
CA LYS A 34 -19.00 46.16 -44.74
C LYS A 34 -18.83 44.70 -45.12
N LEU A 35 -18.98 44.35 -46.40
CA LEU A 35 -18.75 42.99 -46.89
C LEU A 35 -17.30 42.56 -46.66
N LYS A 36 -16.34 43.44 -46.97
CA LYS A 36 -14.92 43.19 -46.72
C LYS A 36 -14.60 43.01 -45.24
N ASP A 37 -15.22 43.81 -44.36
CA ASP A 37 -15.06 43.68 -42.90
C ASP A 37 -15.62 42.35 -42.39
N ILE A 38 -16.75 41.90 -42.93
CA ILE A 38 -17.38 40.61 -42.62
C ILE A 38 -16.49 39.45 -43.10
N GLU A 39 -16.02 39.49 -44.36
CA GLU A 39 -15.11 38.48 -44.91
C GLU A 39 -13.83 38.36 -44.08
N THR A 40 -13.23 39.49 -43.71
CA THR A 40 -12.01 39.51 -42.90
C THR A 40 -12.25 38.91 -41.51
N ARG A 41 -13.39 39.23 -40.88
CA ARG A 41 -13.75 38.68 -39.57
C ARG A 41 -13.97 37.17 -39.64
N HIS A 42 -14.72 36.69 -40.63
CA HIS A 42 -14.96 35.27 -40.79
C HIS A 42 -13.69 34.50 -41.14
N ALA A 43 -12.82 35.04 -42.00
CA ALA A 43 -11.53 34.41 -42.29
C ALA A 43 -10.67 34.26 -41.02
N LYS A 44 -10.67 35.28 -40.15
CA LYS A 44 -9.99 35.21 -38.86
C LYS A 44 -10.61 34.17 -37.93
N GLU A 45 -11.95 34.16 -37.82
CA GLU A 45 -12.68 33.20 -36.98
C GLU A 45 -12.44 31.75 -37.42
N ILE A 46 -12.39 31.49 -38.73
CA ILE A 46 -12.06 30.17 -39.28
C ILE A 46 -10.64 29.75 -38.91
N GLU A 47 -9.67 30.67 -39.00
CA GLU A 47 -8.29 30.38 -38.64
C GLU A 47 -8.15 30.13 -37.13
N ASP A 48 -8.80 30.93 -36.29
CA ASP A 48 -8.81 30.75 -34.84
C ASP A 48 -9.43 29.38 -34.48
N LEU A 49 -10.54 29.00 -35.12
CA LEU A 49 -11.19 27.69 -34.92
C LEU A 49 -10.30 26.53 -35.41
N LYS A 50 -9.57 26.72 -36.51
CA LYS A 50 -8.63 25.71 -37.01
C LYS A 50 -7.49 25.46 -36.03
N GLN A 51 -6.89 26.52 -35.50
CA GLN A 51 -5.84 26.42 -34.48
C GLN A 51 -6.34 25.76 -33.20
N GLN A 52 -7.56 26.08 -32.76
CA GLN A 52 -8.19 25.41 -31.62
C GLN A 52 -8.41 23.92 -31.89
N ASN A 53 -8.84 23.56 -33.09
CA ASN A 53 -9.07 22.17 -33.45
C ASN A 53 -7.76 21.36 -33.48
N GLU A 54 -6.69 21.90 -34.05
CA GLU A 54 -5.35 21.29 -34.04
C GLU A 54 -4.85 21.09 -32.59
N SER A 55 -5.00 22.10 -31.73
CA SER A 55 -4.61 22.01 -30.32
C SER A 55 -5.42 20.97 -29.52
N LEU A 56 -6.72 20.84 -29.83
CA LEU A 56 -7.57 19.81 -29.23
C LEU A 56 -7.16 18.41 -29.68
N GLU A 57 -6.79 18.24 -30.95
CA GLU A 57 -6.31 16.96 -31.48
C GLU A 57 -5.02 16.51 -30.79
N ASP A 58 -4.06 17.42 -30.62
CA ASP A 58 -2.83 17.15 -29.88
C ASP A 58 -3.10 16.76 -28.41
N THR A 59 -4.05 17.46 -27.78
CA THR A 59 -4.47 17.16 -26.40
C THR A 59 -5.11 15.77 -26.32
N ILE A 60 -5.99 15.43 -27.26
CA ILE A 60 -6.63 14.11 -27.33
C ILE A 60 -5.58 13.01 -27.50
N ASN A 61 -4.59 13.21 -28.37
CA ASN A 61 -3.52 12.25 -28.60
C ASN A 61 -2.67 12.05 -27.33
N SER A 62 -2.29 13.13 -26.65
CA SER A 62 -1.58 13.04 -25.37
C SER A 62 -2.38 12.29 -24.29
N LEU A 63 -3.70 12.51 -24.23
CA LEU A 63 -4.58 11.81 -23.29
C LEU A 63 -4.69 10.31 -23.63
N LYS A 64 -4.76 9.95 -24.91
CA LYS A 64 -4.76 8.55 -25.36
C LYS A 64 -3.47 7.83 -24.98
N ASP A 65 -2.33 8.48 -25.15
CA ASP A 65 -1.03 7.91 -24.77
C ASP A 65 -0.95 7.68 -23.26
N LYS A 66 -1.37 8.67 -22.47
CA LYS A 66 -1.42 8.54 -21.00
C LYS A 66 -2.36 7.43 -20.55
N LEU A 67 -3.53 7.31 -21.17
CA LEU A 67 -4.49 6.25 -20.88
C LEU A 67 -3.91 4.87 -21.20
N THR A 68 -3.27 4.72 -22.36
CA THR A 68 -2.65 3.45 -22.78
C THR A 68 -1.56 3.02 -21.80
N LYS A 69 -0.71 3.97 -21.38
CA LYS A 69 0.32 3.70 -20.38
C LYS A 69 -0.29 3.30 -19.03
N ALA A 70 -1.30 4.02 -18.55
CA ALA A 70 -1.97 3.71 -17.29
C ALA A 70 -2.61 2.31 -17.32
N SER A 71 -3.26 1.92 -18.42
CA SER A 71 -3.83 0.57 -18.58
C SER A 71 -2.75 -0.51 -18.53
N SER A 72 -1.60 -0.30 -19.18
CA SER A 72 -0.48 -1.25 -19.11
C SER A 72 0.13 -1.36 -17.72
N ASP A 73 0.22 -0.24 -16.99
CA ASP A 73 0.72 -0.24 -15.62
C ASP A 73 -0.25 -0.96 -14.66
N ILE A 74 -1.57 -0.84 -14.90
CA ILE A 74 -2.60 -1.60 -14.16
C ILE A 74 -2.48 -3.10 -14.42
N GLU A 75 -2.30 -3.52 -15.68
CA GLU A 75 -2.13 -4.94 -16.03
C GLU A 75 -0.91 -5.57 -15.34
N LYS A 76 0.23 -4.86 -15.33
CA LYS A 76 1.43 -5.30 -14.60
C LYS A 76 1.19 -5.41 -13.09
N LEU A 77 0.39 -4.51 -12.53
CA LEU A 77 0.05 -4.55 -11.11
C LEU A 77 -0.83 -5.76 -10.79
N ASP A 78 -1.77 -6.11 -11.66
CA ASP A 78 -2.62 -7.29 -11.51
C ASP A 78 -1.81 -8.59 -11.54
N ASP A 79 -0.85 -8.70 -12.46
CA ASP A 79 0.10 -9.82 -12.52
C ASP A 79 0.93 -9.93 -11.23
N TYR A 80 1.43 -8.79 -10.73
CA TYR A 80 2.20 -8.75 -9.49
C TYR A 80 1.37 -9.22 -8.28
N VAL A 81 0.14 -8.72 -8.14
CA VAL A 81 -0.78 -9.12 -7.07
C VAL A 81 -1.13 -10.60 -7.15
N SER A 82 -1.38 -11.12 -8.35
CA SER A 82 -1.66 -12.55 -8.57
C SER A 82 -0.50 -13.44 -8.11
N ASN A 83 0.73 -13.03 -8.39
CA ASN A 83 1.93 -13.74 -7.94
C ASN A 83 2.12 -13.70 -6.41
N LEU A 84 1.82 -12.56 -5.78
CA LEU A 84 1.85 -12.43 -4.32
C LEU A 84 0.83 -13.34 -3.65
N ILE A 85 -0.42 -13.36 -4.15
CA ILE A 85 -1.47 -14.27 -3.64
C ILE A 85 -1.06 -15.73 -3.81
N GLY A 86 -0.45 -16.10 -4.94
CA GLY A 86 0.07 -17.44 -5.16
C GLY A 86 1.15 -17.83 -4.14
N SER A 87 2.04 -16.90 -3.82
CA SER A 87 3.12 -17.08 -2.85
C SER A 87 2.57 -17.20 -1.42
N ASP A 88 1.61 -16.36 -1.05
CA ASP A 88 0.95 -16.39 0.25
C ASP A 88 0.20 -17.71 0.49
N LYS A 89 -0.52 -18.22 -0.53
CA LYS A 89 -1.15 -19.56 -0.46
C LYS A 89 -0.15 -20.67 -0.22
N ARG A 90 0.99 -20.63 -0.91
CA ARG A 90 2.07 -21.62 -0.72
C ARG A 90 2.65 -21.53 0.68
N LEU A 91 2.90 -20.31 1.16
CA LEU A 91 3.43 -20.09 2.51
C LEU A 91 2.45 -20.58 3.57
N SER A 92 1.17 -20.24 3.45
CA SER A 92 0.11 -20.70 4.35
C SER A 92 0.03 -22.23 4.38
N HIS A 93 0.15 -22.89 3.22
CA HIS A 93 0.19 -24.34 3.14
C HIS A 93 1.43 -24.92 3.84
N LEU A 94 2.61 -24.34 3.65
CA LEU A 94 3.83 -24.78 4.34
C LEU A 94 3.74 -24.59 5.85
N ILE A 95 3.22 -23.45 6.31
CA ILE A 95 2.99 -23.16 7.74
C ILE A 95 2.05 -24.19 8.35
N SER A 96 1.04 -24.66 7.61
CA SER A 96 0.12 -25.70 8.12
C SER A 96 0.79 -27.04 8.43
N TYR A 97 1.99 -27.29 7.90
CA TYR A 97 2.80 -28.48 8.19
C TYR A 97 3.91 -28.21 9.21
N LEU A 98 4.12 -26.96 9.62
CA LEU A 98 5.09 -26.67 10.66
C LEU A 98 4.49 -27.04 12.02
N PRO A 99 5.22 -27.80 12.86
CA PRO A 99 4.78 -28.06 14.22
C PRO A 99 4.60 -26.73 14.97
N GLN A 100 3.54 -26.63 15.77
CA GLN A 100 3.33 -25.44 16.60
C GLN A 100 4.38 -25.40 17.71
N LEU A 101 5.28 -24.42 17.64
CA LEU A 101 6.23 -24.14 18.70
C LEU A 101 5.58 -23.22 19.74
N SER A 102 5.42 -23.70 20.96
CA SER A 102 4.95 -22.86 22.08
C SER A 102 6.01 -22.77 23.17
N ARG A 103 6.01 -21.65 23.91
CA ARG A 103 6.88 -21.41 25.07
C ARG A 103 6.02 -21.16 26.30
N LYS A 104 6.35 -21.83 27.40
CA LYS A 104 5.77 -21.57 28.71
C LYS A 104 6.91 -21.40 29.72
N ASP A 105 6.68 -20.68 30.80
CA ASP A 105 7.69 -20.42 31.83
C ASP A 105 7.25 -21.09 33.12
N GLY A 106 8.14 -21.83 33.79
CA GLY A 106 7.75 -22.59 34.97
C GLY A 106 8.90 -23.17 35.78
N TYR A 107 8.58 -23.56 37.01
CA TYR A 107 9.48 -24.31 37.89
C TYR A 107 9.31 -25.80 37.63
N ILE A 108 10.40 -26.48 37.31
CA ILE A 108 10.40 -27.94 37.21
C ILE A 108 10.59 -28.51 38.60
N ASN A 109 9.61 -29.26 39.08
CA ASN A 109 9.64 -29.85 40.41
C ASN A 109 10.17 -31.28 40.40
N VAL A 110 9.73 -32.06 39.41
CA VAL A 110 10.03 -33.50 39.35
C VAL A 110 10.16 -33.91 37.89
N ILE A 111 11.12 -34.77 37.61
CA ILE A 111 11.23 -35.47 36.33
C ILE A 111 11.05 -36.96 36.57
N ILE A 112 10.07 -37.53 35.88
CA ILE A 112 9.74 -38.95 35.92
C ILE A 112 10.23 -39.54 34.60
N GLU A 113 10.97 -40.64 34.71
CA GLU A 113 11.42 -41.43 33.56
C GLU A 113 10.97 -42.87 33.83
N ASP A 114 10.06 -43.35 33.00
CA ASP A 114 9.48 -44.69 33.10
C ASP A 114 9.41 -45.35 31.71
N ASP A 115 8.83 -46.54 31.62
CA ASP A 115 8.72 -47.28 30.36
C ASP A 115 7.86 -46.55 29.30
N LEU A 116 7.12 -45.51 29.68
CA LEU A 116 6.28 -44.69 28.80
C LEU A 116 6.98 -43.41 28.33
N GLY A 117 8.20 -43.13 28.83
CA GLY A 117 9.04 -42.00 28.39
C GLY A 117 9.35 -41.02 29.53
N ILE A 118 9.67 -39.79 29.14
CA ILE A 118 10.03 -38.71 30.07
C ILE A 118 8.81 -37.82 30.31
N SER A 119 8.50 -37.56 31.58
CA SER A 119 7.48 -36.60 32.00
C SER A 119 8.05 -35.60 32.99
N VAL A 120 7.61 -34.35 32.90
CA VAL A 120 8.07 -33.26 33.75
C VAL A 120 6.87 -32.65 34.49
N MET A 121 6.96 -32.57 35.82
CA MET A 121 5.97 -31.88 36.64
C MET A 121 6.37 -30.41 36.76
N VAL A 122 5.53 -29.51 36.26
CA VAL A 122 5.82 -28.08 36.16
C VAL A 122 4.81 -27.27 36.95
N ASP A 123 5.30 -26.34 37.78
CA ASP A 123 4.52 -25.20 38.27
C ASP A 123 4.67 -24.03 37.31
N TYR A 124 3.65 -23.77 36.50
CA TYR A 124 3.69 -22.65 35.56
C TYR A 124 3.60 -21.31 36.26
N VAL A 125 4.34 -20.34 35.74
CA VAL A 125 4.32 -18.95 36.20
C VAL A 125 4.06 -18.01 35.04
N GLN A 126 3.50 -16.85 35.36
CA GLN A 126 3.37 -15.77 34.40
C GLN A 126 4.52 -14.79 34.60
N VAL A 127 5.44 -14.75 33.63
CA VAL A 127 6.53 -13.78 33.57
C VAL A 127 6.07 -12.55 32.80
N VAL A 128 6.12 -11.39 33.45
CA VAL A 128 5.92 -10.10 32.76
C VAL A 128 7.28 -9.45 32.57
N GLN A 129 7.63 -9.21 31.32
CA GLN A 129 8.81 -8.45 30.96
C GLN A 129 8.43 -6.96 30.97
N THR A 130 9.05 -6.18 31.86
CA THR A 130 8.84 -4.72 31.90
C THR A 130 9.76 -4.03 30.90
N ASP A 131 9.32 -2.89 30.34
CA ASP A 131 10.02 -2.13 29.28
C ASP A 131 11.43 -1.63 29.67
N THR A 132 11.80 -1.73 30.94
CA THR A 132 13.17 -1.49 31.41
C THR A 132 13.98 -2.76 31.27
N LEU A 133 14.97 -2.72 30.36
CA LEU A 133 16.00 -3.74 30.17
C LEU A 133 16.39 -4.39 31.50
N SER A 134 16.00 -5.66 31.64
CA SER A 134 16.60 -6.66 32.51
C SER A 134 16.02 -6.92 33.91
N THR A 135 14.76 -6.59 34.20
CA THR A 135 14.12 -7.19 35.39
C THR A 135 12.88 -7.98 35.01
N VAL A 136 12.97 -9.30 35.23
CA VAL A 136 11.84 -10.24 35.11
C VAL A 136 11.04 -10.12 36.40
N GLN A 137 9.79 -9.64 36.30
CA GLN A 137 8.87 -9.65 37.44
C GLN A 137 7.89 -10.82 37.25
N ILE A 138 7.82 -11.68 38.27
CA ILE A 138 6.85 -12.78 38.34
C ILE A 138 5.57 -12.18 38.91
N GLU A 139 4.53 -12.09 38.09
CA GLU A 139 3.29 -11.40 38.45
C GLU A 139 2.33 -12.29 39.25
N ASN A 140 2.37 -13.61 39.00
CA ASN A 140 1.61 -14.61 39.75
C ASN A 140 2.48 -15.83 40.03
N GLU A 141 2.55 -16.22 41.30
CA GLU A 141 3.49 -17.25 41.78
C GLU A 141 3.13 -18.67 41.35
N LEU A 142 1.88 -18.97 40.96
CA LEU A 142 1.43 -20.31 40.54
C LEU A 142 0.19 -20.20 39.65
N VAL A 143 0.33 -20.52 38.36
CA VAL A 143 -0.78 -20.53 37.39
C VAL A 143 -1.41 -21.92 37.33
N GLU A 144 -0.61 -22.98 37.25
CA GLU A 144 -1.09 -24.36 37.12
C GLU A 144 0.02 -25.37 37.43
N TYR A 145 -0.30 -26.48 38.12
CA TYR A 145 0.60 -27.63 38.28
C TYR A 145 0.22 -28.71 37.27
N VAL A 146 1.09 -28.94 36.28
CA VAL A 146 0.78 -29.80 35.12
C VAL A 146 1.86 -30.85 34.94
N LYS A 147 1.43 -32.07 34.61
CA LYS A 147 2.30 -33.12 34.09
C LYS A 147 2.42 -32.95 32.58
N GLU A 148 3.61 -32.63 32.12
CA GLU A 148 3.92 -32.47 30.69
C GLU A 148 4.72 -33.67 30.18
N ASN A 149 4.38 -34.16 28.99
CA ASN A 149 5.13 -35.22 28.34
C ASN A 149 6.28 -34.62 27.53
N ALA A 150 7.47 -35.17 27.66
CA ALA A 150 8.63 -34.80 26.87
C ALA A 150 8.89 -35.81 25.77
N VAL A 151 9.60 -35.38 24.72
CA VAL A 151 10.19 -36.32 23.76
C VAL A 151 11.38 -37.03 24.39
N ASP A 152 11.73 -38.21 23.89
CA ASP A 152 12.83 -39.02 24.42
C ASP A 152 14.19 -38.31 24.33
N ASP A 153 14.34 -37.40 23.36
CA ASP A 153 15.55 -36.61 23.10
C ASP A 153 15.41 -35.15 23.57
N VAL A 154 14.60 -34.89 24.59
CA VAL A 154 14.46 -33.55 25.17
C VAL A 154 15.82 -32.99 25.58
N GLN A 155 16.08 -31.75 25.20
CA GLN A 155 17.34 -31.08 25.45
C GLN A 155 17.25 -30.23 26.72
N PHE A 156 18.26 -30.31 27.58
CA PHE A 156 18.32 -29.54 28.82
C PHE A 156 19.51 -28.59 28.79
N TYR A 157 19.27 -27.33 29.13
CA TYR A 157 20.30 -26.31 29.26
C TYR A 157 20.17 -25.60 30.59
N VAL A 158 21.29 -25.52 31.30
CA VAL A 158 21.37 -25.00 32.64
C VAL A 158 22.43 -23.90 32.70
N LEU A 159 22.23 -22.90 33.55
CA LEU A 159 23.20 -21.84 33.78
C LEU A 159 24.34 -22.32 34.67
N ASP A 160 25.55 -22.17 34.14
CA ASP A 160 26.83 -22.37 34.80
C ASP A 160 27.65 -21.09 34.61
N ASP A 161 27.96 -20.37 35.68
CA ASP A 161 28.65 -19.06 35.66
C ASP A 161 28.09 -18.07 34.62
N SER A 162 26.76 -17.90 34.59
CA SER A 162 26.02 -17.03 33.65
C SER A 162 26.09 -17.46 32.17
N LYS A 163 26.52 -18.71 31.88
CA LYS A 163 26.48 -19.29 30.54
C LYS A 163 25.56 -20.50 30.51
N LEU A 164 24.77 -20.62 29.45
CA LEU A 164 23.99 -21.83 29.22
C LEU A 164 24.91 -22.97 28.81
N LYS A 165 24.82 -24.07 29.54
CA LYS A 165 25.54 -25.32 29.31
C LYS A 165 24.53 -26.41 29.03
N HIS A 166 24.78 -27.18 27.97
CA HIS A 166 24.01 -28.39 27.70
C HIS A 166 24.28 -29.45 28.76
N THR A 167 23.25 -30.15 29.21
CA THR A 167 23.35 -31.19 30.24
C THR A 167 22.55 -32.43 29.85
N THR A 168 22.96 -33.59 30.36
CA THR A 168 22.21 -34.83 30.20
C THR A 168 21.01 -34.87 31.16
N LEU A 169 20.00 -35.70 30.86
CA LEU A 169 18.85 -35.87 31.76
C LEU A 169 19.25 -36.23 33.20
N LYS A 170 20.27 -37.08 33.36
CA LYS A 170 20.75 -37.51 34.67
C LYS A 170 21.39 -36.34 35.43
N GLU A 171 22.31 -35.63 34.78
CA GLU A 171 22.96 -34.45 35.37
C GLU A 171 21.92 -33.37 35.69
N PHE A 172 20.94 -33.15 34.81
CA PHE A 172 19.85 -32.21 35.05
C PHE A 172 19.02 -32.58 36.29
N LYS A 173 18.70 -33.87 36.48
CA LYS A 173 18.02 -34.36 37.70
C LYS A 173 18.84 -34.08 38.96
N ASP A 174 20.16 -34.34 38.90
CA ASP A 174 21.07 -34.07 40.02
C ASP A 174 21.16 -32.56 40.33
N GLU A 175 21.06 -31.71 39.31
CA GLU A 175 21.08 -30.25 39.43
C GLU A 175 19.74 -29.63 39.85
N LEU A 176 18.63 -30.35 39.73
CA LEU A 176 17.32 -29.95 40.26
C LEU A 176 17.16 -30.23 41.76
N ASP A 177 17.90 -31.21 42.29
CA ASP A 177 17.85 -31.61 43.71
C ASP A 177 18.60 -30.64 44.65
N VAL A 178 18.98 -29.47 44.14
CA VAL A 178 19.64 -28.41 44.92
C VAL A 178 18.59 -27.47 45.50
N ASP A 179 18.78 -27.03 46.75
CA ASP A 179 17.80 -26.31 47.61
C ASP A 179 17.17 -25.01 47.04
N TYR A 180 17.48 -24.59 45.81
CA TYR A 180 16.97 -23.37 45.20
C TYR A 180 16.01 -23.66 44.04
N LYS A 181 14.87 -22.93 44.01
CA LYS A 181 13.92 -22.99 42.90
C LYS A 181 14.51 -22.33 41.65
N ARG A 182 14.59 -23.09 40.56
CA ARG A 182 15.14 -22.67 39.26
C ARG A 182 14.01 -22.43 38.27
N LEU A 183 13.99 -21.27 37.64
CA LEU A 183 12.97 -20.93 36.65
C LEU A 183 13.43 -21.37 35.26
N PHE A 184 12.54 -21.98 34.48
CA PHE A 184 12.86 -22.49 33.14
C PHE A 184 11.90 -21.94 32.07
N ASN A 185 12.46 -21.67 30.90
CA ASN A 185 11.71 -21.62 29.64
C ASN A 185 11.52 -23.06 29.15
N LEU A 186 10.27 -23.43 28.88
CA LEU A 186 9.85 -24.74 28.42
C LEU A 186 9.31 -24.59 26.99
N TYR A 187 9.93 -25.27 26.03
CA TYR A 187 9.57 -25.20 24.61
C TYR A 187 8.90 -26.49 24.16
N PHE A 188 7.74 -26.34 23.53
CA PHE A 188 6.90 -27.45 23.11
C PHE A 188 6.71 -27.47 21.61
N VAL A 189 6.67 -28.66 21.03
CA VAL A 189 6.24 -28.92 19.66
C VAL A 189 4.93 -29.70 19.72
N GLU A 190 3.87 -29.09 19.19
CA GLU A 190 2.46 -29.53 19.27
C GLU A 190 1.94 -29.56 20.71
N ASP A 191 2.45 -30.46 21.55
CA ASP A 191 2.19 -30.56 22.99
C ASP A 191 3.32 -31.32 23.72
N LYS A 192 4.44 -31.60 23.05
CA LYS A 192 5.57 -32.35 23.61
C LYS A 192 6.71 -31.43 23.96
N LEU A 193 7.21 -31.52 25.18
CA LEU A 193 8.37 -30.76 25.63
C LEU A 193 9.62 -31.26 24.90
N VAL A 194 10.29 -30.36 24.16
CA VAL A 194 11.49 -30.68 23.37
C VAL A 194 12.75 -30.00 23.88
N LEU A 195 12.60 -28.90 24.62
CA LEU A 195 13.72 -28.11 25.12
C LEU A 195 13.36 -27.43 26.44
N VAL A 196 14.27 -27.54 27.40
CA VAL A 196 14.23 -26.88 28.70
C VAL A 196 15.46 -25.99 28.82
N MET A 197 15.25 -24.72 29.14
CA MET A 197 16.34 -23.76 29.31
C MET A 197 16.17 -22.96 30.59
N GLU A 198 17.16 -22.97 31.46
CA GLU A 198 17.12 -22.15 32.66
C GLU A 198 17.14 -20.65 32.32
N MET A 199 16.31 -19.89 33.03
CA MET A 199 16.21 -18.45 32.91
C MET A 199 17.25 -17.75 33.78
N VAL A 200 17.91 -16.75 33.21
CA VAL A 200 18.75 -15.82 33.98
C VAL A 200 17.81 -14.87 34.72
N LEU A 201 17.66 -15.06 36.03
CA LEU A 201 17.02 -14.08 36.90
C LEU A 201 18.06 -13.00 37.20
N GLN A 202 17.88 -11.80 36.62
CA GLN A 202 18.66 -10.61 36.96
C GLN A 202 17.92 -9.77 38.01
#